data_AF-A0A7S2C1N8-F1
#
_entry.id   AF-A0A7S2C1N8-F1
#
_cell.length_a   1.000
_cell.length_b   1.000
_cell.length_c   1.000
_cell.angle_alpha   90.00
_cell.angle_beta   90.00
_cell.angle_gamma   90.00
#
_symmetry.space_group_name_H-M   'P 1'
#
loop_
_entity.id
_entity.type
_entity.pdbx_description
1 polymer ?
#
loop_
_entity_poly.entity_id
_entity_poly.type
_entity_poly.pdbx_seq_one_letter_code
_entity_poly.pdbx_strand_id
1 'polypeptide(L)'
;GGRRLYELVGRFLNGYDGLAWARDQPEYAEASICACEKALGNPNVGPATVFISWGLISTFVSLVDALERCVAEGLLDPGAFVWVCDTCIRQHEGEGKQRDVGRLDDMVRQCESTLLFNDVWDRTVKRSETDTVSCLSRIWCVYEIFCTVRAGHELVMMFPEDERRRFLGALAKDSDAPTNALARVDVKTAESFDPADKERIMGQVEEVGGAAKVNEVVIAALNRALADVAARAAEEDVASVVALNAAVYLRDL
;
A
#
# COMPACT_ATOMS: atom_id res chain seq x y z
N GLY A 1 -7.18 8.21 20.35
CA GLY A 1 -8.29 7.61 21.11
C GLY A 1 -9.10 6.73 20.18
N GLY A 2 -9.49 5.53 20.61
CA GLY A 2 -9.88 4.43 19.70
C GLY A 2 -11.04 4.71 18.74
N ARG A 3 -12.03 5.54 19.13
CA ARG A 3 -13.20 5.81 18.29
C ARG A 3 -12.82 6.45 16.93
N ARG A 4 -11.92 7.45 16.90
CA ARG A 4 -11.42 8.04 15.64
C ARG A 4 -10.69 7.01 14.76
N LEU A 5 -10.01 6.02 15.35
CA LEU A 5 -9.35 4.98 14.56
C LEU A 5 -10.36 4.03 13.92
N TYR A 6 -11.39 3.58 14.65
CA TYR A 6 -12.47 2.78 14.06
C TYR A 6 -13.27 3.56 13.01
N GLU A 7 -13.54 4.85 13.24
CA GLU A 7 -14.18 5.73 12.25
C GLU A 7 -13.34 5.93 10.98
N LEU A 8 -12.00 5.90 11.06
CA LEU A 8 -11.11 6.06 9.90
C LEU A 8 -10.81 4.74 9.19
N VAL A 9 -10.61 3.64 9.93
CA VAL A 9 -10.56 2.27 9.37
C VAL A 9 -11.88 1.98 8.65
N GLY A 10 -13.00 2.21 9.32
CA GLY A 10 -14.36 2.09 8.77
C GLY A 10 -14.72 3.16 7.74
N ARG A 11 -13.84 4.13 7.43
CA ARG A 11 -13.98 5.05 6.29
C ARG A 11 -13.20 4.55 5.07
N PHE A 12 -11.96 4.11 5.27
CA PHE A 12 -11.03 3.83 4.17
C PHE A 12 -10.88 2.33 3.83
N LEU A 13 -10.91 1.43 4.81
CA LEU A 13 -10.42 0.04 4.67
C LEU A 13 -11.57 -0.98 4.51
N ASN A 14 -12.36 -0.82 3.46
CA ASN A 14 -13.70 -1.40 3.36
C ASN A 14 -14.02 -2.15 2.03
N GLY A 15 -13.04 -2.59 1.26
CA GLY A 15 -13.30 -3.36 0.03
C GLY A 15 -13.99 -4.72 0.26
N TYR A 16 -14.84 -5.17 -0.66
CA TYR A 16 -15.56 -6.45 -0.60
C TYR A 16 -15.96 -6.99 -1.99
N ASP A 17 -15.55 -8.21 -2.33
CA ASP A 17 -15.79 -8.91 -3.61
C ASP A 17 -16.73 -10.13 -3.50
N GLY A 18 -17.30 -10.37 -2.31
CA GLY A 18 -18.11 -11.57 -2.05
C GLY A 18 -17.32 -12.81 -1.62
N LEU A 19 -16.00 -12.71 -1.43
CA LEU A 19 -15.13 -13.86 -1.13
C LEU A 19 -14.67 -13.94 0.33
N ALA A 20 -15.43 -13.31 1.23
CA ALA A 20 -15.39 -13.60 2.65
C ALA A 20 -16.75 -13.39 3.36
N TRP A 21 -16.77 -13.84 4.61
CA TRP A 21 -17.50 -13.47 5.86
C TRP A 21 -16.37 -13.51 6.93
N ALA A 22 -16.39 -13.13 8.22
CA ALA A 22 -17.10 -12.26 9.17
C ALA A 22 -16.37 -12.37 10.57
N ARG A 23 -16.91 -11.93 11.74
CA ARG A 23 -16.60 -12.42 13.13
C ARG A 23 -17.61 -11.95 14.19
N ASP A 24 -17.47 -12.43 15.44
CA ASP A 24 -18.35 -12.21 16.62
C ASP A 24 -19.71 -12.96 16.70
N GLN A 25 -20.07 -13.76 15.69
CA GLN A 25 -21.14 -14.78 15.80
C GLN A 25 -20.59 -16.18 15.48
N PRO A 26 -21.12 -17.28 16.07
CA PRO A 26 -20.61 -18.64 15.82
C PRO A 26 -20.61 -19.08 14.35
N GLU A 27 -21.62 -18.66 13.58
CA GLU A 27 -21.72 -18.83 12.12
C GLU A 27 -20.61 -18.09 11.33
N TYR A 28 -19.86 -17.21 11.99
CA TYR A 28 -18.94 -16.25 11.43
C TYR A 28 -17.51 -16.36 12.02
N ALA A 29 -17.11 -17.48 12.63
CA ALA A 29 -15.85 -17.56 13.39
C ALA A 29 -14.54 -17.62 12.55
N GLU A 30 -14.59 -18.24 11.36
CA GLU A 30 -13.43 -18.69 10.54
C GLU A 30 -13.07 -17.76 9.37
N ALA A 31 -13.03 -16.46 9.64
CA ALA A 31 -13.67 -15.52 8.74
C ALA A 31 -13.00 -14.09 8.83
N SER A 32 -13.08 -13.24 7.79
CA SER A 32 -12.40 -11.92 7.66
C SER A 32 -13.28 -10.69 7.96
N ILE A 33 -12.63 -9.53 8.10
CA ILE A 33 -13.20 -8.31 8.69
C ILE A 33 -14.21 -7.62 7.77
N CYS A 34 -13.83 -7.25 6.54
CA CYS A 34 -14.68 -6.42 5.67
C CYS A 34 -16.04 -7.09 5.41
N ALA A 35 -16.06 -8.42 5.31
CA ALA A 35 -17.28 -9.16 5.10
C ALA A 35 -18.16 -9.33 6.36
N CYS A 36 -17.60 -9.18 7.57
CA CYS A 36 -18.40 -9.04 8.78
C CYS A 36 -19.22 -7.76 8.71
N GLU A 37 -18.53 -6.67 8.45
CA GLU A 37 -19.11 -5.34 8.31
C GLU A 37 -20.15 -5.33 7.18
N LYS A 38 -19.91 -6.04 6.06
CA LYS A 38 -20.91 -6.20 4.99
C LYS A 38 -22.17 -6.94 5.45
N ALA A 39 -22.03 -8.02 6.20
CA ALA A 39 -23.15 -8.80 6.73
C ALA A 39 -24.00 -8.00 7.74
N LEU A 40 -23.35 -7.15 8.55
CA LEU A 40 -23.98 -6.21 9.47
C LEU A 40 -24.63 -5.00 8.76
N GLY A 41 -24.56 -4.93 7.44
CA GLY A 41 -25.16 -3.86 6.64
C GLY A 41 -24.37 -2.55 6.67
N ASN A 42 -23.09 -2.57 7.02
CA ASN A 42 -22.23 -1.37 7.03
C ASN A 42 -22.21 -0.73 5.63
N PRO A 43 -22.70 0.52 5.47
CA PRO A 43 -22.82 1.17 4.17
C PRO A 43 -21.45 1.52 3.56
N ASN A 44 -20.40 1.56 4.38
CA ASN A 44 -19.06 1.92 3.94
C ASN A 44 -18.34 0.75 3.27
N VAL A 45 -18.93 -0.47 3.23
CA VAL A 45 -18.34 -1.66 2.61
C VAL A 45 -18.93 -1.95 1.24
N GLY A 46 -18.08 -2.09 0.22
CA GLY A 46 -18.46 -2.28 -1.18
C GLY A 46 -17.31 -2.76 -2.07
N PRO A 47 -17.55 -3.02 -3.36
CA PRO A 47 -16.51 -3.47 -4.31
C PRO A 47 -15.30 -2.54 -4.30
N ALA A 48 -14.11 -3.10 -4.09
CA ALA A 48 -12.88 -2.33 -4.03
C ALA A 48 -12.53 -1.74 -5.41
N THR A 49 -12.19 -0.44 -5.44
CA THR A 49 -11.59 0.20 -6.61
C THR A 49 -10.08 0.38 -6.44
N VAL A 50 -9.56 0.29 -5.21
CA VAL A 50 -8.14 0.53 -4.91
C VAL A 50 -7.62 -0.54 -3.94
N PHE A 51 -6.40 -1.05 -4.19
CA PHE A 51 -5.71 -1.98 -3.29
C PHE A 51 -4.60 -1.25 -2.50
N ILE A 52 -4.33 -1.65 -1.26
CA ILE A 52 -3.16 -1.20 -0.48
C ILE A 52 -2.18 -2.36 -0.34
N SER A 53 -0.98 -2.18 -0.88
CA SER A 53 0.18 -3.04 -0.60
C SER A 53 0.93 -2.49 0.61
N TRP A 54 1.05 -3.28 1.68
CA TRP A 54 1.66 -2.85 2.95
C TRP A 54 2.38 -4.00 3.68
N GLY A 55 3.21 -3.66 4.67
CA GLY A 55 3.87 -4.65 5.52
C GLY A 55 3.17 -4.83 6.87
N LEU A 56 3.12 -6.05 7.40
CA LEU A 56 2.60 -6.34 8.76
C LEU A 56 3.41 -5.70 9.91
N ILE A 57 4.51 -5.01 9.57
CA ILE A 57 5.34 -4.20 10.48
C ILE A 57 4.78 -2.78 10.67
N SER A 58 3.92 -2.34 9.76
CA SER A 58 3.36 -0.99 9.67
C SER A 58 2.28 -0.75 10.73
N THR A 59 2.01 0.51 11.05
CA THR A 59 0.90 0.87 11.95
C THR A 59 -0.31 1.36 11.17
N PHE A 60 -1.51 0.94 11.58
CA PHE A 60 -2.77 1.47 11.02
C PHE A 60 -2.91 2.99 11.17
N VAL A 61 -2.25 3.62 12.17
CA VAL A 61 -2.26 5.07 12.33
C VAL A 61 -1.47 5.72 11.19
N SER A 62 -0.24 5.28 10.96
CA SER A 62 0.62 5.77 9.87
C SER A 62 0.02 5.52 8.48
N LEU A 63 -0.68 4.40 8.31
CA LEU A 63 -1.45 4.10 7.09
C LEU A 63 -2.60 5.10 6.88
N VAL A 64 -3.40 5.36 7.93
CA VAL A 64 -4.51 6.31 7.87
C VAL A 64 -4.02 7.75 7.63
N ASP A 65 -2.91 8.17 8.25
CA ASP A 65 -2.32 9.49 8.01
C ASP A 65 -1.88 9.65 6.54
N ALA A 66 -1.32 8.59 5.92
CA ALA A 66 -0.98 8.58 4.50
C ALA A 66 -2.21 8.60 3.58
N LEU A 67 -3.30 7.91 3.96
CA LEU A 67 -4.56 7.91 3.22
C LEU A 67 -5.30 9.26 3.31
N GLU A 68 -5.32 9.92 4.48
CA GLU A 68 -5.80 11.31 4.61
C GLU A 68 -4.99 12.26 3.70
N ARG A 69 -3.67 12.05 3.54
CA ARG A 69 -2.84 12.80 2.58
C ARG A 69 -3.16 12.45 1.11
N CYS A 70 -3.34 11.18 0.75
CA CYS A 70 -3.69 10.79 -0.63
C CYS A 70 -5.01 11.42 -1.09
N VAL A 71 -6.01 11.53 -0.20
CA VAL A 71 -7.25 12.26 -0.50
C VAL A 71 -6.99 13.76 -0.68
N ALA A 72 -6.12 14.37 0.14
CA ALA A 72 -5.77 15.78 0.03
C ALA A 72 -4.93 16.12 -1.23
N GLU A 73 -4.09 15.19 -1.70
CA GLU A 73 -3.33 15.28 -2.96
C GLU A 73 -4.18 14.93 -4.20
N GLY A 74 -5.43 14.46 -4.03
CA GLY A 74 -6.29 14.02 -5.14
C GLY A 74 -5.91 12.66 -5.75
N LEU A 75 -5.04 11.90 -5.08
CA LEU A 75 -4.57 10.56 -5.47
C LEU A 75 -5.54 9.43 -5.08
N LEU A 76 -6.53 9.74 -4.22
CA LEU A 76 -7.55 8.82 -3.77
C LEU A 76 -8.90 9.55 -3.71
N ASP A 77 -9.91 9.04 -4.41
CA ASP A 77 -11.27 9.56 -4.29
C ASP A 77 -11.78 9.31 -2.85
N PRO A 78 -12.30 10.33 -2.13
CA PRO A 78 -12.83 10.16 -0.77
C PRO A 78 -14.03 9.21 -0.66
N GLY A 79 -14.63 8.78 -1.77
CA GLY A 79 -15.64 7.73 -1.89
C GLY A 79 -15.16 6.40 -2.45
N ALA A 80 -13.85 6.22 -2.71
CA ALA A 80 -13.29 4.93 -3.12
C ALA A 80 -13.34 3.89 -1.99
N PHE A 81 -13.66 2.65 -2.33
CA PHE A 81 -13.54 1.51 -1.42
C PHE A 81 -12.13 0.94 -1.55
N VAL A 82 -11.34 0.97 -0.47
CA VAL A 82 -9.96 0.49 -0.47
C VAL A 82 -9.83 -0.85 0.24
N TRP A 83 -9.05 -1.76 -0.34
CA TRP A 83 -8.65 -3.02 0.30
C TRP A 83 -7.31 -2.91 1.01
N VAL A 84 -7.20 -3.54 2.18
CA VAL A 84 -5.93 -4.03 2.75
C VAL A 84 -6.06 -5.55 2.82
N CYS A 85 -5.01 -6.29 2.43
CA CYS A 85 -5.05 -7.76 2.44
C CYS A 85 -5.46 -8.32 3.82
N ASP A 86 -4.96 -7.75 4.91
CA ASP A 86 -5.34 -8.07 6.30
C ASP A 86 -6.85 -8.08 6.57
N THR A 87 -7.61 -7.18 5.95
CA THR A 87 -9.04 -6.98 6.24
C THR A 87 -9.97 -7.78 5.33
N CYS A 88 -9.51 -8.15 4.12
CA CYS A 88 -10.31 -8.92 3.16
C CYS A 88 -10.04 -10.44 3.20
N ILE A 89 -8.79 -10.90 3.39
CA ILE A 89 -8.48 -12.34 3.47
C ILE A 89 -8.72 -12.89 4.88
N ARG A 90 -9.04 -14.18 4.99
CA ARG A 90 -9.16 -14.86 6.28
C ARG A 90 -7.80 -15.00 6.96
N GLN A 91 -7.71 -14.54 8.22
CA GLN A 91 -6.45 -14.56 8.98
C GLN A 91 -6.20 -15.86 9.76
N HIS A 92 -7.22 -16.68 9.98
CA HIS A 92 -7.13 -17.91 10.78
C HIS A 92 -6.48 -19.05 10.01
N GLU A 93 -5.79 -19.95 10.73
CA GLU A 93 -5.05 -21.05 10.13
C GLU A 93 -6.00 -22.11 9.56
N GLY A 94 -5.82 -22.48 8.28
CA GLY A 94 -6.58 -23.53 7.62
C GLY A 94 -6.78 -23.29 6.12
N GLU A 95 -7.54 -24.19 5.48
CA GLU A 95 -7.86 -24.13 4.04
C GLU A 95 -8.54 -22.81 3.63
N GLY A 96 -9.25 -22.16 4.55
CA GLY A 96 -9.93 -20.89 4.31
C GLY A 96 -8.95 -19.78 3.91
N LYS A 97 -7.99 -19.49 4.79
CA LYS A 97 -6.89 -18.55 4.52
C LYS A 97 -6.16 -18.91 3.24
N GLN A 98 -5.74 -20.17 3.09
CA GLN A 98 -4.98 -20.63 1.92
C GLN A 98 -5.72 -20.44 0.59
N ARG A 99 -7.06 -20.50 0.57
CA ARG A 99 -7.88 -20.22 -0.61
C ARG A 99 -7.89 -18.74 -1.01
N ASP A 100 -7.92 -17.84 -0.02
CA ASP A 100 -7.96 -16.38 -0.26
C ASP A 100 -6.56 -15.90 -0.67
N VAL A 101 -5.55 -16.34 0.09
CA VAL A 101 -4.12 -16.26 -0.19
C VAL A 101 -3.78 -16.72 -1.61
N GLY A 102 -4.34 -17.84 -2.06
CA GLY A 102 -4.14 -18.38 -3.40
C GLY A 102 -4.83 -17.58 -4.53
N ARG A 103 -5.56 -16.51 -4.20
CA ARG A 103 -6.28 -15.65 -5.15
C ARG A 103 -6.02 -14.16 -4.95
N LEU A 104 -5.00 -13.80 -4.17
CA LEU A 104 -4.65 -12.41 -3.90
C LEU A 104 -4.24 -11.65 -5.18
N ASP A 105 -3.73 -12.36 -6.20
CA ASP A 105 -3.51 -11.78 -7.53
C ASP A 105 -4.82 -11.47 -8.28
N ASP A 106 -5.88 -12.27 -8.16
CA ASP A 106 -7.21 -11.90 -8.66
C ASP A 106 -7.75 -10.64 -7.96
N MET A 107 -7.51 -10.50 -6.65
CA MET A 107 -7.93 -9.32 -5.88
C MET A 107 -7.20 -8.05 -6.39
N VAL A 108 -5.87 -8.09 -6.51
CA VAL A 108 -5.08 -6.97 -7.02
C VAL A 108 -5.46 -6.59 -8.45
N ARG A 109 -5.74 -7.56 -9.33
CA ARG A 109 -6.17 -7.29 -10.72
C ARG A 109 -7.56 -6.66 -10.84
N GLN A 110 -8.42 -6.78 -9.82
CA GLN A 110 -9.79 -6.22 -9.84
C GLN A 110 -9.83 -4.74 -9.45
N CYS A 111 -8.87 -4.25 -8.67
CA CYS A 111 -8.74 -2.83 -8.36
C CYS A 111 -8.18 -2.05 -9.56
N GLU A 112 -8.55 -0.77 -9.68
CA GLU A 112 -8.12 0.15 -10.74
C GLU A 112 -6.68 0.67 -10.51
N SER A 113 -6.24 0.69 -9.24
CA SER A 113 -4.87 1.06 -8.85
C SER A 113 -4.43 0.37 -7.55
N THR A 114 -3.13 0.44 -7.26
CA THR A 114 -2.55 0.03 -5.98
C THR A 114 -1.79 1.18 -5.32
N LEU A 115 -2.16 1.50 -4.08
CA LEU A 115 -1.38 2.36 -3.19
C LEU A 115 -0.31 1.50 -2.50
N LEU A 116 0.96 1.74 -2.80
CA LEU A 116 2.08 1.16 -2.07
C LEU A 116 2.35 2.01 -0.83
N PHE A 117 2.06 1.45 0.35
CA PHE A 117 2.39 2.09 1.62
C PHE A 117 3.88 1.90 1.94
N ASN A 118 4.62 3.01 2.03
CA ASN A 118 6.07 3.03 2.23
C ASN A 118 6.43 3.84 3.48
N ASP A 119 6.44 3.18 4.65
CA ASP A 119 6.85 3.72 5.95
C ASP A 119 8.37 3.64 6.23
N VAL A 120 9.06 2.83 5.44
CA VAL A 120 10.52 2.66 5.46
C VAL A 120 11.02 2.50 4.02
N TRP A 121 11.47 3.61 3.41
CA TRP A 121 12.15 3.55 2.11
C TRP A 121 13.66 3.32 2.27
N ASP A 122 14.27 3.93 3.29
CA ASP A 122 15.70 3.80 3.61
C ASP A 122 15.92 2.90 4.83
N ARG A 123 16.22 1.63 4.53
CA ARG A 123 16.55 0.58 5.50
C ARG A 123 17.90 0.78 6.22
N THR A 124 18.69 1.80 5.86
CA THR A 124 20.00 2.08 6.50
C THR A 124 19.87 2.96 7.75
N VAL A 125 18.76 3.69 7.90
CA VAL A 125 18.53 4.63 9.02
C VAL A 125 17.44 4.10 9.94
N LYS A 126 17.88 3.47 11.03
CA LYS A 126 17.03 2.79 12.04
C LYS A 126 16.47 3.78 13.08
N ARG A 127 15.16 4.10 13.03
CA ARG A 127 14.46 4.87 14.09
C ARG A 127 14.01 3.99 15.27
N SER A 128 13.46 2.80 14.99
CA SER A 128 13.00 1.80 15.97
C SER A 128 13.56 0.41 15.67
N GLU A 129 13.13 -0.64 16.37
CA GLU A 129 13.59 -2.00 16.09
C GLU A 129 13.12 -2.57 14.75
N THR A 130 11.99 -2.12 14.21
CA THR A 130 11.41 -2.59 12.94
C THR A 130 11.85 -1.79 11.72
N ASP A 131 12.42 -0.59 11.88
CA ASP A 131 12.84 0.34 10.81
C ASP A 131 13.89 -0.19 9.81
N THR A 132 14.45 -1.38 10.03
CA THR A 132 15.34 -2.06 9.06
C THR A 132 14.58 -2.97 8.10
N VAL A 133 13.26 -3.07 8.23
CA VAL A 133 12.36 -3.87 7.40
C VAL A 133 11.47 -2.89 6.62
N SER A 134 11.25 -3.17 5.33
CA SER A 134 10.37 -2.39 4.44
C SER A 134 9.26 -3.29 3.92
N CYS A 135 8.12 -2.74 3.50
CA CYS A 135 7.09 -3.51 2.77
C CYS A 135 7.72 -4.25 1.57
N LEU A 136 8.68 -3.64 0.87
CA LEU A 136 9.41 -4.22 -0.27
C LEU A 136 10.39 -5.36 0.10
N SER A 137 10.58 -5.64 1.40
CA SER A 137 11.24 -6.87 1.86
C SER A 137 10.28 -8.03 2.12
N ARG A 138 8.97 -7.84 1.92
CA ARG A 138 7.96 -8.91 1.92
C ARG A 138 7.72 -9.39 0.48
N ILE A 139 7.79 -10.71 0.26
CA ILE A 139 7.56 -11.30 -1.07
C ILE A 139 6.16 -11.00 -1.61
N TRP A 140 5.19 -10.90 -0.69
CA TRP A 140 3.82 -10.46 -0.95
C TRP A 140 3.76 -9.09 -1.66
N CYS A 141 4.34 -8.03 -1.08
CA CYS A 141 4.28 -6.69 -1.67
C CYS A 141 4.98 -6.61 -3.03
N VAL A 142 6.08 -7.34 -3.22
CA VAL A 142 6.78 -7.43 -4.52
C VAL A 142 5.88 -8.09 -5.58
N TYR A 143 5.14 -9.15 -5.23
CA TYR A 143 4.23 -9.84 -6.14
C TYR A 143 2.92 -9.06 -6.37
N GLU A 144 2.43 -8.33 -5.37
CA GLU A 144 1.30 -7.39 -5.48
C GLU A 144 1.60 -6.31 -6.54
N ILE A 145 2.73 -5.61 -6.42
CA ILE A 145 3.18 -4.61 -7.41
C ILE A 145 3.26 -5.21 -8.81
N PHE A 146 3.83 -6.43 -8.93
CA PHE A 146 3.90 -7.12 -10.21
C PHE A 146 2.50 -7.42 -10.79
N CYS A 147 1.54 -7.82 -9.97
CA CYS A 147 0.17 -8.09 -10.41
C CYS A 147 -0.58 -6.83 -10.83
N THR A 148 -0.41 -5.71 -10.12
CA THR A 148 -0.92 -4.38 -10.50
C THR A 148 -0.45 -4.01 -11.91
N VAL A 149 0.87 -4.02 -12.11
CA VAL A 149 1.49 -3.56 -13.37
C VAL A 149 1.18 -4.53 -14.53
N ARG A 150 1.07 -5.84 -14.26
CA ARG A 150 0.67 -6.86 -15.24
C ARG A 150 -0.79 -6.71 -15.69
N ALA A 151 -1.66 -6.12 -14.88
CA ALA A 151 -3.03 -5.80 -15.27
C ALA A 151 -3.15 -4.52 -16.12
N GLY A 152 -2.09 -3.70 -16.16
CA GLY A 152 -2.09 -2.37 -16.77
C GLY A 152 -2.48 -1.24 -15.81
N HIS A 153 -2.61 -1.55 -14.51
CA HIS A 153 -3.10 -0.63 -13.47
C HIS A 153 -1.99 0.25 -12.90
N GLU A 154 -2.39 1.37 -12.27
CA GLU A 154 -1.46 2.34 -11.69
C GLU A 154 -0.88 1.87 -10.34
N LEU A 155 0.40 2.16 -10.11
CA LEU A 155 1.06 2.02 -8.81
C LEU A 155 1.35 3.41 -8.25
N VAL A 156 0.64 3.83 -7.20
CA VAL A 156 0.87 5.10 -6.51
C VAL A 156 1.68 4.83 -5.25
N MET A 157 2.82 5.49 -5.06
CA MET A 157 3.60 5.37 -3.84
C MET A 157 3.14 6.41 -2.81
N MET A 158 2.75 5.96 -1.61
CA MET A 158 2.32 6.82 -0.50
C MET A 158 3.19 6.62 0.74
N PHE A 159 3.37 7.68 1.51
CA PHE A 159 4.28 7.75 2.65
C PHE A 159 3.58 8.37 3.87
N PRO A 160 3.89 7.94 5.10
CA PRO A 160 3.71 8.76 6.29
C PRO A 160 4.42 10.12 6.12
N GLU A 161 3.87 11.18 6.72
CA GLU A 161 4.35 12.56 6.51
C GLU A 161 5.81 12.79 6.97
N ASP A 162 6.29 12.10 8.01
CA ASP A 162 7.70 12.19 8.41
C ASP A 162 8.63 11.45 7.43
N GLU A 163 8.21 10.28 6.95
CA GLU A 163 8.93 9.50 5.95
C GLU A 163 8.97 10.22 4.59
N ARG A 164 7.88 10.89 4.19
CA ARG A 164 7.80 11.75 3.00
C ARG A 164 8.85 12.87 3.06
N ARG A 165 9.00 13.54 4.22
CA ARG A 165 10.03 14.59 4.41
C ARG A 165 11.45 14.01 4.37
N ARG A 166 11.67 12.84 4.96
CA ARG A 166 12.97 12.13 4.87
C ARG A 166 13.30 11.77 3.44
N PHE A 167 12.33 11.24 2.70
CA PHE A 167 12.42 10.87 1.30
C PHE A 167 12.81 12.06 0.41
N LEU A 168 11.99 13.12 0.42
CA LEU A 168 12.25 14.34 -0.37
C LEU A 168 13.55 15.02 0.06
N GLY A 169 13.83 15.05 1.37
CA GLY A 169 15.07 15.59 1.93
C GLY A 169 16.32 14.74 1.71
N ALA A 170 16.19 13.54 1.14
CA ALA A 170 17.29 12.73 0.61
C ALA A 170 17.42 12.95 -0.91
N LEU A 171 16.31 12.86 -1.65
CA LEU A 171 16.23 13.11 -3.09
C LEU A 171 16.81 14.49 -3.49
N ALA A 172 16.58 15.52 -2.67
CA ALA A 172 17.12 16.87 -2.87
C ALA A 172 18.62 17.03 -2.54
N LYS A 173 19.27 16.00 -1.98
CA LYS A 173 20.72 15.96 -1.71
C LYS A 173 21.46 15.02 -2.67
N ASP A 174 20.81 13.93 -3.01
CA ASP A 174 21.28 12.87 -3.90
C ASP A 174 20.05 12.29 -4.61
N SER A 175 19.90 12.59 -5.91
CA SER A 175 18.80 12.11 -6.75
C SER A 175 18.79 10.58 -6.90
N ASP A 176 19.97 9.98 -6.76
CA ASP A 176 20.20 8.59 -7.07
C ASP A 176 20.01 7.74 -5.81
N ALA A 177 20.16 8.30 -4.60
CA ALA A 177 20.02 7.56 -3.34
C ALA A 177 18.67 6.80 -3.19
N PRO A 178 17.48 7.40 -3.45
CA PRO A 178 16.22 6.66 -3.32
C PRO A 178 16.00 5.67 -4.46
N THR A 179 16.41 6.03 -5.67
CA THR A 179 16.43 5.13 -6.85
C THR A 179 17.30 3.89 -6.59
N ASN A 180 18.48 4.08 -5.99
CA ASN A 180 19.43 3.05 -5.59
C ASN A 180 18.98 2.23 -4.37
N ALA A 181 18.02 2.72 -3.57
CA ALA A 181 17.38 1.94 -2.52
C ALA A 181 16.33 0.99 -3.12
N LEU A 182 15.47 1.50 -4.01
CA LEU A 182 14.38 0.74 -4.63
C LEU A 182 14.86 -0.23 -5.72
N ALA A 183 15.98 0.06 -6.40
CA ALA A 183 16.62 -0.88 -7.33
C ALA A 183 17.18 -2.16 -6.68
N ARG A 184 17.14 -2.27 -5.34
CA ARG A 184 17.59 -3.47 -4.57
C ARG A 184 16.47 -4.49 -4.32
N VAL A 185 15.26 -4.27 -4.87
CA VAL A 185 14.16 -5.23 -4.74
C VAL A 185 14.47 -6.50 -5.54
N ASP A 186 14.55 -7.63 -4.82
CA ASP A 186 14.64 -8.96 -5.40
C ASP A 186 13.65 -9.92 -4.71
N VAL A 187 12.66 -10.38 -5.47
CA VAL A 187 11.63 -11.34 -5.03
C VAL A 187 12.21 -12.63 -4.43
N LYS A 188 13.42 -13.04 -4.82
CA LYS A 188 14.11 -14.20 -4.24
C LYS A 188 14.60 -13.95 -2.81
N THR A 189 15.07 -12.73 -2.52
CA THR A 189 15.52 -12.34 -1.16
C THR A 189 14.36 -11.90 -0.26
N ALA A 190 13.27 -11.39 -0.84
CA ALA A 190 12.08 -10.99 -0.11
C ALA A 190 11.47 -12.16 0.71
N GLU A 191 10.93 -11.87 1.89
CA GLU A 191 10.56 -12.85 2.91
C GLU A 191 9.04 -13.00 3.07
N SER A 192 8.63 -14.11 3.68
CA SER A 192 7.27 -14.32 4.19
C SER A 192 7.37 -14.83 5.64
N PHE A 193 6.33 -14.60 6.43
CA PHE A 193 6.22 -15.22 7.76
C PHE A 193 5.91 -16.72 7.65
N ASP A 194 5.09 -17.10 6.68
CA ASP A 194 4.83 -18.50 6.32
C ASP A 194 5.77 -18.92 5.17
N PRO A 195 6.65 -19.93 5.34
CA PRO A 195 7.49 -20.45 4.27
C PRO A 195 6.69 -21.02 3.09
N ALA A 196 5.51 -21.58 3.31
CA ALA A 196 4.66 -22.14 2.25
C ALA A 196 4.10 -21.04 1.33
N ASP A 197 3.82 -19.85 1.88
CA ASP A 197 3.49 -18.67 1.07
C ASP A 197 4.64 -18.28 0.15
N LYS A 198 5.89 -18.30 0.66
CA LYS A 198 7.07 -18.00 -0.16
C LYS A 198 7.27 -19.03 -1.26
N GLU A 199 7.10 -20.33 -0.97
CA GLU A 199 7.18 -21.39 -1.97
C GLU A 199 6.10 -21.23 -3.05
N ARG A 200 4.84 -21.04 -2.65
CA ARG A 200 3.71 -20.85 -3.57
C ARG A 200 3.87 -19.61 -4.47
N ILE A 201 4.26 -18.46 -3.89
CA ILE A 201 4.50 -17.23 -4.66
C ILE A 201 5.71 -17.39 -5.58
N MET A 202 6.78 -18.06 -5.14
CA MET A 202 7.90 -18.38 -6.04
C MET A 202 7.48 -19.30 -7.20
N GLY A 203 6.55 -20.23 -6.99
CA GLY A 203 5.91 -20.98 -8.07
C GLY A 203 5.21 -20.07 -9.08
N GLN A 204 4.32 -19.19 -8.60
CA GLN A 204 3.64 -18.19 -9.44
C GLN A 204 4.63 -17.23 -10.15
N VAL A 205 5.76 -16.91 -9.54
CA VAL A 205 6.85 -16.10 -10.12
C VAL A 205 7.54 -16.81 -11.29
N GLU A 206 7.79 -18.12 -11.20
CA GLU A 206 8.38 -18.87 -12.31
C GLU A 206 7.37 -19.10 -13.47
N GLU A 207 6.09 -19.31 -13.17
CA GLU A 207 5.01 -19.38 -14.19
C GLU A 207 4.90 -18.12 -15.07
N VAL A 208 5.26 -16.94 -14.54
CA VAL A 208 5.16 -15.65 -15.23
C VAL A 208 6.46 -15.17 -15.89
N GLY A 209 7.47 -16.05 -16.00
CA GLY A 209 8.77 -15.74 -16.62
C GLY A 209 9.94 -15.59 -15.65
N GLY A 210 9.78 -16.00 -14.38
CA GLY A 210 10.84 -16.08 -13.38
C GLY A 210 11.17 -14.78 -12.70
N ALA A 211 11.90 -14.91 -11.58
CA ALA A 211 12.25 -13.79 -10.70
C ALA A 211 12.88 -12.58 -11.41
N ALA A 212 13.69 -12.81 -12.45
CA ALA A 212 14.31 -11.73 -13.22
C ALA A 212 13.26 -10.83 -13.90
N LYS A 213 12.18 -11.42 -14.45
CA LYS A 213 11.13 -10.65 -15.11
C LYS A 213 10.25 -9.90 -14.11
N VAL A 214 9.98 -10.54 -12.96
CA VAL A 214 9.23 -9.91 -11.85
C VAL A 214 9.99 -8.70 -11.31
N ASN A 215 11.29 -8.85 -11.01
CA ASN A 215 12.13 -7.76 -10.50
C ASN A 215 12.24 -6.59 -11.51
N GLU A 216 12.43 -6.87 -12.81
CA GLU A 216 12.45 -5.85 -13.88
C GLU A 216 11.17 -4.99 -13.86
N VAL A 217 10.00 -5.65 -13.87
CA VAL A 217 8.69 -5.00 -13.90
C VAL A 217 8.42 -4.19 -12.62
N VAL A 218 8.77 -4.75 -11.46
CA VAL A 218 8.58 -4.09 -10.15
C VAL A 218 9.49 -2.86 -10.01
N ILE A 219 10.79 -2.98 -10.30
CA ILE A 219 11.74 -1.85 -10.22
C ILE A 219 11.33 -0.75 -11.20
N ALA A 220 10.92 -1.10 -12.43
CA ALA A 220 10.44 -0.11 -13.40
C ALA A 220 9.18 0.62 -12.95
N ALA A 221 8.28 -0.03 -12.19
CA ALA A 221 7.08 0.60 -11.64
C ALA A 221 7.38 1.47 -10.42
N LEU A 222 8.23 0.98 -9.51
CA LEU A 222 8.72 1.75 -8.37
C LEU A 222 9.37 3.05 -8.83
N ASN A 223 10.23 3.01 -9.86
CA ASN A 223 10.91 4.20 -10.40
C ASN A 223 9.96 5.20 -11.08
N ARG A 224 8.78 4.77 -11.58
CA ARG A 224 7.75 5.71 -12.06
C ARG A 224 7.07 6.40 -10.89
N ALA A 225 6.50 5.62 -9.97
CA ALA A 225 5.85 6.14 -8.77
C ALA A 225 6.76 7.07 -7.94
N LEU A 226 8.08 6.82 -7.97
CA LEU A 226 9.12 7.68 -7.41
C LEU A 226 9.17 9.07 -8.05
N ALA A 227 9.20 9.11 -9.38
CA ALA A 227 9.22 10.34 -10.16
C ALA A 227 7.90 11.12 -10.00
N ASP A 228 6.77 10.42 -9.89
CA ASP A 228 5.46 11.04 -9.69
C ASP A 228 5.36 11.71 -8.31
N VAL A 229 5.93 11.10 -7.25
CA VAL A 229 6.06 11.72 -5.92
C VAL A 229 6.99 12.93 -5.95
N ALA A 230 8.09 12.87 -6.70
CA ALA A 230 9.02 13.99 -6.86
C ALA A 230 8.38 15.17 -7.62
N ALA A 231 7.60 14.88 -8.67
CA ALA A 231 6.88 15.89 -9.44
C ALA A 231 5.82 16.61 -8.58
N ARG A 232 4.98 15.86 -7.86
CA ARG A 232 3.96 16.44 -6.95
C ARG A 232 4.60 17.32 -5.86
N ALA A 233 5.75 16.91 -5.31
CA ALA A 233 6.46 17.71 -4.31
C ALA A 233 7.04 19.02 -4.89
N ALA A 234 7.47 19.03 -6.15
CA ALA A 234 7.90 20.26 -6.82
C ALA A 234 6.71 21.20 -7.12
N GLU A 235 5.55 20.65 -7.48
CA GLU A 235 4.32 21.42 -7.66
C GLU A 235 3.80 22.02 -6.35
N GLU A 236 3.84 21.28 -5.23
CA GLU A 236 3.54 21.80 -3.88
C GLU A 236 4.42 23.01 -3.51
N ASP A 237 5.73 22.94 -3.77
CA ASP A 237 6.69 24.01 -3.41
C ASP A 237 6.47 25.26 -4.27
N VAL A 238 6.31 25.10 -5.59
CA VAL A 238 5.98 26.20 -6.50
C VAL A 238 4.64 26.87 -6.13
N ALA A 239 3.61 26.08 -5.83
CA ALA A 239 2.33 26.61 -5.37
C ALA A 239 2.46 27.37 -4.05
N SER A 240 3.27 26.87 -3.12
CA SER A 240 3.55 27.51 -1.82
C SER A 240 4.26 28.86 -1.99
N VAL A 241 5.26 28.94 -2.88
CA VAL A 241 5.96 30.19 -3.20
C VAL A 241 5.02 31.20 -3.86
N VAL A 242 4.18 30.78 -4.80
CA VAL A 242 3.18 31.65 -5.45
C VAL A 242 2.16 32.18 -4.43
N ALA A 243 1.64 31.32 -3.56
CA ALA A 243 0.69 31.71 -2.51
C ALA A 243 1.31 32.68 -1.50
N LEU A 244 2.57 32.48 -1.11
CA LEU A 244 3.29 33.40 -0.21
C LEU A 244 3.48 34.78 -0.86
N ASN A 245 3.92 34.83 -2.12
CA ASN A 245 4.11 36.07 -2.87
C ASN A 245 2.78 36.84 -3.04
N ALA A 246 1.68 36.15 -3.34
CA ALA A 246 0.35 36.74 -3.39
C ALA A 246 -0.11 37.27 -2.02
N ALA A 247 0.17 36.53 -0.93
CA ALA A 247 -0.17 36.94 0.42
C ALA A 247 0.67 38.12 0.96
N VAL A 248 1.88 38.34 0.42
CA VAL A 248 2.65 39.59 0.65
C VAL A 248 2.02 40.73 -0.14
N TYR A 249 1.80 40.55 -1.45
CA TYR A 249 1.23 41.58 -2.31
C TYR A 249 -0.16 42.08 -1.84
N LEU A 250 -0.97 41.19 -1.26
CA LEU A 250 -2.28 41.51 -0.67
C LEU A 250 -2.22 42.12 0.75
N ARG A 251 -1.01 42.28 1.34
CA ARG A 251 -0.78 43.02 2.60
C ARG A 251 -0.21 44.42 2.39
N ASP A 252 0.33 44.67 1.21
CA ASP A 252 0.86 45.97 0.78
C ASP A 252 -0.20 46.82 0.02
N LEU A 253 -1.49 46.47 0.16
CA LEU A 253 -2.68 47.10 -0.44
C LEU A 253 -3.70 47.54 0.63
#